data_AF-A0A2C1YPE9-F1
#
_entry.id   AF-A0A2C1YPE9-F1
#
_cell.length_a   1.000
_cell.length_b   1.000
_cell.length_c   1.000
_cell.angle_alpha   90.00
_cell.angle_beta   90.00
_cell.angle_gamma   90.00
#
_symmetry.space_group_name_H-M   'P 1'
#
loop_
_entity.id
_entity.type
_entity.pdbx_description
1 polymer ?
#
loop_
_entity_poly.entity_id
_entity_poly.type
_entity_poly.pdbx_seq_one_letter_code
_entity_poly.pdbx_strand_id
1 'polypeptide(L)'
;MEVRSYGNSFNSKIVRAYLNWTQSELAKRMGASCGSVSAFENGTDRIAPEFAKKFKRAVGITDAVLIDIQHLQTMIAEYTAGISRNLVLII
;
A
#
# COMPACT_ATOMS: atom_id res chain seq x y z
N MET A 1 1.80 -25.52 -7.21
CA MET A 1 1.53 -24.09 -7.47
C MET A 1 1.84 -23.35 -6.19
N GLU A 2 3.10 -22.94 -6.00
CA GLU A 2 3.50 -22.14 -4.85
C GLU A 2 2.89 -20.74 -5.00
N VAL A 3 1.89 -20.43 -4.18
CA VAL A 3 1.44 -19.06 -3.98
C VAL A 3 2.56 -18.37 -3.22
N ARG A 4 3.53 -17.83 -3.96
CA ARG A 4 4.62 -17.02 -3.41
C ARG A 4 3.97 -15.97 -2.51
N SER A 5 4.33 -16.04 -1.23
CA SER A 5 4.01 -15.05 -0.20
C SER A 5 4.05 -13.67 -0.86
N TYR A 6 2.95 -12.91 -0.80
CA TYR A 6 2.88 -11.53 -1.29
C TYR A 6 3.80 -10.66 -0.41
N GLY A 7 5.10 -10.87 -0.55
CA GLY A 7 6.15 -9.96 -0.15
C GLY A 7 6.10 -8.80 -1.12
N ASN A 8 5.34 -7.79 -0.74
CA ASN A 8 5.65 -6.39 -1.00
C ASN A 8 4.61 -5.60 -0.22
N SER A 9 5.11 -4.82 0.74
CA SER A 9 4.34 -4.02 1.69
C SER A 9 3.16 -3.33 0.98
N PHE A 10 1.97 -3.91 1.10
CA PHE A 10 0.74 -3.34 0.58
C PHE A 10 0.53 -2.08 1.41
N ASN A 11 0.99 -0.95 0.89
CA ASN A 11 1.08 0.27 1.64
C ASN A 11 -0.34 0.84 1.72
N SER A 12 -1.13 0.35 2.67
CA SER A 12 -2.53 0.76 2.90
C SER A 12 -2.69 2.27 2.90
N LYS A 13 -1.68 3.00 3.37
CA LYS A 13 -1.58 4.45 3.29
C LYS A 13 -1.71 4.99 1.87
N ILE A 14 -1.02 4.39 0.90
CA ILE A 14 -1.04 4.79 -0.51
C ILE A 14 -2.41 4.53 -1.12
N VAL A 15 -2.94 3.32 -0.95
CA VAL A 15 -4.27 2.95 -1.44
C VAL A 15 -5.33 3.89 -0.86
N ARG A 16 -5.25 4.13 0.45
CA ARG A 16 -6.17 5.00 1.15
C ARG A 16 -6.07 6.45 0.67
N ALA A 17 -4.86 6.96 0.43
CA ALA A 17 -4.64 8.29 -0.13
C ALA A 17 -5.19 8.40 -1.56
N TYR A 18 -4.98 7.39 -2.40
CA TYR A 18 -5.52 7.34 -3.76
C TYR A 18 -7.06 7.38 -3.77
N LEU A 19 -7.69 6.68 -2.83
CA LEU A 19 -9.15 6.66 -2.68
C LEU A 19 -9.71 7.88 -1.93
N ASN A 20 -8.84 8.80 -1.47
CA ASN A 20 -9.18 9.94 -0.62
C ASN A 20 -9.97 9.55 0.65
N TRP A 21 -9.53 8.48 1.33
CA TRP A 21 -10.15 7.99 2.56
C TRP A 21 -9.31 8.32 3.80
N THR A 22 -9.98 8.52 4.93
CA THR A 22 -9.40 8.56 6.27
C THR A 22 -9.23 7.14 6.83
N GLN A 23 -8.41 6.98 7.87
CA GLN A 23 -8.27 5.68 8.55
C GLN A 23 -9.60 5.17 9.11
N SER A 24 -10.43 6.08 9.62
CA SER A 24 -11.78 5.77 10.14
C SER A 24 -12.74 5.28 9.05
N GLU A 25 -12.67 5.84 7.84
CA GLU A 25 -13.50 5.39 6.72
C GLU A 25 -13.08 4.01 6.22
N LEU A 26 -11.77 3.76 6.13
CA LEU A 26 -11.26 2.44 5.81
C LEU A 26 -11.66 1.42 6.88
N ALA A 27 -11.53 1.76 8.16
CA ALA A 27 -11.94 0.92 9.27
C ALA A 27 -13.44 0.57 9.21
N LYS A 28 -14.29 1.55 8.92
CA LYS A 28 -15.74 1.35 8.73
C LYS A 28 -16.03 0.38 7.58
N ARG A 29 -15.34 0.49 6.45
CA ARG A 29 -15.50 -0.43 5.31
C ARG A 29 -14.96 -1.84 5.59
N MET A 30 -13.92 -1.95 6.41
CA MET A 30 -13.33 -3.24 6.80
C MET A 30 -14.08 -3.94 7.93
N GLY A 31 -15.01 -3.26 8.61
CA GLY A 31 -15.58 -3.75 9.87
C GLY A 31 -14.50 -3.94 10.94
N ALA A 32 -13.55 -3.00 11.01
CA ALA A 32 -12.40 -3.02 11.92
C ALA A 32 -12.35 -1.75 12.77
N SER A 33 -11.48 -1.74 13.79
CA SER A 33 -11.20 -0.52 14.56
C SER A 33 -10.21 0.39 13.82
N CYS A 34 -10.29 1.69 14.07
CA CYS A 34 -9.31 2.66 13.53
C CYS A 34 -7.88 2.34 14.02
N GLY A 35 -7.74 1.89 15.28
CA GLY A 35 -6.46 1.43 15.83
C GLY A 35 -5.88 0.23 15.07
N SER A 36 -6.72 -0.73 14.67
CA SER A 36 -6.30 -1.88 13.85
C SER A 36 -5.80 -1.45 12.47
N VAL A 37 -6.44 -0.45 11.85
CA VAL A 37 -5.97 0.12 10.57
C VAL A 37 -4.64 0.87 10.75
N SER A 38 -4.48 1.64 11.82
CA SER A 38 -3.23 2.34 12.13
C SER A 38 -2.07 1.36 12.37
N ALA A 39 -2.30 0.31 13.16
CA ALA A 39 -1.30 -0.71 13.44
C ALA A 39 -0.88 -1.48 12.17
N PHE A 40 -1.85 -1.80 11.31
CA PHE A 40 -1.63 -2.37 9.98
C PHE A 40 -0.79 -1.43 9.10
N GLU A 41 -1.14 -0.15 9.04
CA GLU A 41 -0.45 0.87 8.23
C GLU A 41 0.98 1.16 8.70
N ASN A 42 1.27 0.95 9.99
CA ASN A 42 2.58 1.18 10.57
C ASN A 42 3.40 -0.11 10.72
N GLY A 43 2.84 -1.27 10.35
CA GLY A 43 3.50 -2.57 10.48
C GLY A 43 3.81 -2.96 11.93
N THR A 44 3.13 -2.35 12.91
CA THR A 44 3.37 -2.58 14.34
C THR A 44 2.66 -3.82 14.87
N ASP A 45 1.76 -4.41 14.09
CA ASP A 45 1.04 -5.62 14.43
C ASP A 45 1.14 -6.65 13.31
N ARG A 46 1.28 -7.93 13.68
CA ARG A 46 1.50 -9.00 12.69
C ARG A 46 0.20 -9.19 11.90
N ILE A 47 0.25 -8.87 10.61
CA ILE A 47 -0.95 -8.84 9.76
C ILE A 47 -1.53 -10.24 9.66
N ALA A 48 -2.67 -10.46 10.32
CA ALA A 48 -3.42 -11.68 10.15
C ALA A 48 -3.86 -11.80 8.66
N PRO A 49 -3.71 -12.96 8.02
CA PRO A 49 -4.12 -13.17 6.63
C PRO A 49 -5.57 -12.73 6.34
N GLU A 50 -6.45 -12.86 7.32
CA GLU A 50 -7.85 -12.42 7.25
C GLU A 50 -8.00 -10.89 7.18
N PHE A 51 -7.10 -10.14 7.81
CA PHE A 51 -7.10 -8.68 7.74
C PHE A 51 -6.74 -8.19 6.33
N ALA A 52 -5.76 -8.83 5.69
CA ALA A 52 -5.38 -8.53 4.31
C ALA A 52 -6.53 -8.84 3.32
N LYS A 53 -7.28 -9.93 3.53
CA LYS A 53 -8.47 -10.24 2.72
C LYS A 53 -9.58 -9.20 2.90
N LYS A 54 -9.87 -8.80 4.15
CA LYS A 54 -10.85 -7.74 4.45
C LYS A 54 -10.45 -6.42 3.83
N PHE A 55 -9.17 -6.06 3.90
CA PHE A 55 -8.63 -4.87 3.26
C PHE A 55 -8.90 -4.90 1.76
N LYS A 56 -8.43 -5.95 1.05
CA LYS A 56 -8.63 -6.10 -0.41
C LYS A 56 -10.09 -5.97 -0.83
N ARG A 57 -11.02 -6.58 -0.08
CA ARG A 57 -12.47 -6.44 -0.32
C ARG A 57 -12.96 -5.01 -0.08
N ALA A 58 -12.54 -4.38 1.02
CA ALA A 58 -12.99 -3.05 1.40
C ALA A 58 -12.56 -1.96 0.42
N VAL A 59 -11.39 -2.11 -0.20
CA VAL A 59 -10.85 -1.15 -1.17
C VAL A 59 -11.30 -1.43 -2.60
N GLY A 60 -11.91 -2.59 -2.86
CA GLY A 60 -12.42 -2.94 -4.20
C GLY A 60 -11.35 -2.96 -5.30
N ILE A 61 -10.07 -3.06 -4.91
CA ILE A 61 -8.94 -3.02 -5.83
C ILE A 61 -9.00 -4.26 -6.70
N THR A 62 -9.30 -4.05 -7.98
CA THR A 62 -9.11 -5.03 -9.03
C THR A 62 -7.61 -5.17 -9.33
N ASP A 63 -7.20 -6.27 -9.96
CA ASP A 63 -5.79 -6.46 -10.37
C ASP A 63 -5.28 -5.30 -11.24
N ALA A 64 -6.17 -4.61 -11.97
CA ALA A 64 -5.84 -3.41 -12.75
C ALA A 64 -5.35 -2.25 -11.87
N VAL A 65 -6.04 -1.93 -10.78
CA VAL A 65 -5.63 -0.85 -9.86
C VAL A 65 -4.31 -1.20 -9.16
N LEU A 66 -4.06 -2.49 -8.93
CA LEU A 66 -2.78 -2.99 -8.42
C LEU A 66 -1.62 -2.74 -9.39
N ILE A 67 -1.85 -3.02 -10.67
CA ILE A 67 -0.87 -2.79 -11.74
C ILE A 67 -0.55 -1.29 -11.84
N ASP A 68 -1.57 -0.43 -11.80
CA ASP A 68 -1.38 1.03 -11.86
C ASP A 68 -0.56 1.54 -10.67
N ILE A 69 -0.84 1.07 -9.45
CA ILE A 69 -0.07 1.46 -8.26
C ILE A 69 1.39 0.98 -8.36
N GLN A 70 1.64 -0.24 -8.84
CA GLN A 70 3.00 -0.74 -9.06
C GLN A 70 3.75 0.07 -10.12
N HIS A 71 3.05 0.47 -11.19
CA HIS A 71 3.61 1.31 -12.24
C HIS A 71 4.01 2.67 -11.68
N LEU A 72 3.13 3.32 -10.91
CA LEU A 72 3.42 4.60 -10.23
C LEU A 72 4.59 4.49 -9.25
N GLN A 73 4.69 3.40 -8.46
CA GLN A 73 5.82 3.17 -7.57
C GLN A 73 7.14 3.02 -8.33
N THR A 74 7.12 2.33 -9.47
CA THR A 74 8.29 2.16 -10.34
C THR A 74 8.73 3.51 -10.92
N MET A 75 7.79 4.29 -11.45
CA MET A 75 8.08 5.63 -11.97
C MET A 75 8.67 6.56 -10.90
N ILE A 76 8.14 6.54 -9.68
CA ILE A 76 8.67 7.36 -8.56
C ILE A 76 10.09 6.90 -8.19
N ALA A 77 10.33 5.59 -8.13
CA ALA A 77 11.66 5.05 -7.82
C ALA A 77 12.69 5.41 -8.91
N GLU A 78 12.31 5.33 -10.19
CA GLU A 78 13.17 5.74 -11.30
C GLU A 78 13.46 7.23 -11.28
N TYR A 79 12.45 8.06 -11.03
CA TYR A 79 12.59 9.52 -10.96
C TYR A 79 13.50 9.95 -9.79
N THR A 80 13.31 9.35 -8.62
CA THR A 80 14.15 9.63 -7.44
C THR A 80 15.59 9.12 -7.61
N ALA A 81 15.78 7.95 -8.20
CA ALA A 81 17.11 7.43 -8.55
C ALA A 81 17.81 8.27 -9.63
N GLY A 82 17.06 8.89 -10.54
CA GLY A 82 17.57 9.84 -11.53
C GLY A 82 18.02 11.16 -10.92
N ILE A 83 17.27 11.69 -9.95
CA ILE A 83 17.64 12.90 -9.19
C ILE A 83 18.94 12.66 -8.40
N SER A 84 19.08 11.51 -7.72
CA SER A 84 20.33 11.18 -7.02
C SER A 84 21.53 11.03 -7.95
N ARG A 85 21.34 10.56 -9.19
CA ARG A 85 22.44 10.49 -10.18
C ARG A 85 22.88 11.85 -10.72
N ASN A 86 21.96 12.79 -10.89
CA ASN A 86 22.30 14.15 -11.36
C ASN A 86 23.00 15.00 -10.29
N LEU A 87 22.69 14.80 -9.01
CA LEU A 87 23.39 15.51 -7.92
C LEU A 87 24.84 15.04 -7.74
N VAL A 88 25.17 13.78 -8.04
CA VAL A 88 26.54 13.23 -7.93
C VAL A 88 27.45 13.68 -9.09
N LEU A 89 26.88 14.18 -10.19
CA LEU A 89 27.65 14.68 -11.35
C LEU A 89 27.97 16.18 -11.28
N ILE A 90 27.53 16.89 -10.24
CA ILE A 90 27.68 18.35 -10.08
C ILE A 90 28.61 18.71 -8.89
N ILE A 91 29.24 17.73 -8.25
CA ILE A 91 30.27 17.89 -7.21
C ILE A 91 31.57 17.22 -7.63
#